data_AF-A0A7Y4AJL1-F1
#
_entry.id   AF-A0A7Y4AJL1-F1
#
_cell.length_a   1.000
_cell.length_b   1.000
_cell.length_c   1.000
_cell.angle_alpha   90.00
_cell.angle_beta   90.00
_cell.angle_gamma   90.00
#
_symmetry.space_group_name_H-M   'P 1'
#
loop_
_entity.id
_entity.type
_entity.pdbx_description
1 polymer ?
#
loop_
_entity_poly.entity_id
_entity_poly.type
_entity_poly.pdbx_seq_one_letter_code
_entity_poly.pdbx_strand_id
1 'polypeptide(L)'
;MSCTKFKLTTVAALVLAATQASAALYDVVEVTPTGLTTEATEYFGVAVIPQDIDKSTATPDELLGCFGSTACSESTYPIAVESRVSIEGVSYREEVPFAMDNRFYYLEDYDNFEDYCVGLLEYSTCEGWSTQRWNTWQLEQDMSYVNAEAFIEGKGKVGTYNTVINSIDELSQPVGVQSDGSNIRNNAITTAPVTTTTESRAWDSVTVDGKLFNVGSISTDVTNDYGNYFSSKAAIWNSDSTTPVLSEWGTSVVEIRGDYIAQGSMRAITYDSASGKLYGAGYNANYDSNDLQDMNASVFVIDTALTSIEPLTISGPQVDSNGDYKYTNSVATDINSNLLVVGHAKRRIAEEGTLDNKIFVSQVTSSNNSASLPTGTFLTGGIFFSGAGGNARSVNNFNEIVGQIDAESSREVDGKERRHRGFIYPYATTGTESTRSTIFKDQAWWLDDLTNDGDVAGNNNKYRIFDATDINDAGVISATAFKCTVNGAEQAYDTTSHNAECQFGSGGVEEIVAVKLIPRSGAVADDIIARSTDAAKVERSGAGFGLLSISLLGFLAFRRKFK
;
A
#
# COMPACT_ATOMS: atom_id res chain seq x y z
N MET A 1 41.10 44.78 -63.84
CA MET A 1 39.68 45.14 -64.03
C MET A 1 38.90 44.18 -63.13
N SER A 2 38.15 44.55 -62.08
CA SER A 2 37.26 45.72 -61.87
C SER A 2 36.17 45.79 -62.94
N CYS A 3 34.86 45.78 -62.68
CA CYS A 3 34.09 45.59 -61.42
C CYS A 3 32.69 45.01 -61.79
N THR A 4 31.66 44.77 -60.96
CA THR A 4 31.22 45.18 -59.60
C THR A 4 30.28 44.05 -59.06
N LYS A 5 29.49 44.07 -57.96
CA LYS A 5 29.05 45.07 -56.96
C LYS A 5 28.69 44.37 -55.62
N PHE A 6 28.43 45.15 -54.58
CA PHE A 6 28.18 44.73 -53.18
C PHE A 6 27.08 45.64 -52.58
N LYS A 7 26.27 45.32 -51.57
CA LYS A 7 26.27 44.21 -50.58
C LYS A 7 25.08 43.22 -50.83
N LEU A 8 24.21 42.73 -49.92
CA LEU A 8 23.88 42.93 -48.47
C LEU A 8 23.22 41.64 -47.88
N THR A 9 22.59 41.73 -46.71
CA THR A 9 22.16 40.63 -45.82
C THR A 9 20.68 40.26 -45.87
N THR A 10 20.37 38.99 -45.57
CA THR A 10 19.34 38.63 -44.57
C THR A 10 19.91 37.50 -43.69
N VAL A 11 19.67 37.55 -42.38
CA VAL A 11 20.09 36.49 -41.45
C VAL A 11 19.08 35.34 -41.51
N ALA A 12 19.54 34.13 -41.82
CA ALA A 12 18.78 32.92 -41.54
C ALA A 12 18.88 32.65 -40.03
N ALA A 13 17.79 32.86 -39.30
CA ALA A 13 17.76 32.69 -37.85
C ALA A 13 17.92 31.21 -37.46
N LEU A 14 18.64 30.96 -36.37
CA LEU A 14 18.63 29.68 -35.67
C LEU A 14 17.22 29.43 -35.12
N VAL A 15 16.43 28.64 -35.82
CA VAL A 15 15.31 27.93 -35.20
C VAL A 15 15.89 26.68 -34.53
N LEU A 16 16.49 26.87 -33.35
CA LEU A 16 16.40 25.82 -32.35
C LEU A 16 14.92 25.72 -31.99
N ALA A 17 14.22 24.81 -32.65
CA ALA A 17 13.08 24.16 -32.02
C ALA A 17 13.66 23.32 -30.88
N ALA A 18 13.86 23.96 -29.73
CA ALA A 18 14.01 23.25 -28.48
C ALA A 18 12.67 22.57 -28.21
N THR A 19 12.50 21.38 -28.77
CA THR A 19 11.53 20.41 -28.28
C THR A 19 11.91 20.15 -26.83
N GLN A 20 11.21 20.79 -25.90
CA GLN A 20 11.12 20.29 -24.55
C GLN A 20 10.37 18.96 -24.67
N ALA A 21 11.15 17.89 -24.81
CA ALA A 21 10.69 16.56 -24.44
C ALA A 21 10.68 16.58 -22.91
N SER A 22 9.59 17.12 -22.35
CA SER A 22 9.38 17.20 -20.91
C SER A 22 9.52 15.80 -20.33
N ALA A 23 10.37 15.66 -19.32
CA ALA A 23 10.65 14.36 -18.75
C ALA A 23 9.48 13.92 -17.86
N ALA A 24 9.20 12.62 -17.80
CA ALA A 24 8.54 12.08 -16.63
C ALA A 24 9.51 12.19 -15.44
N LEU A 25 8.98 12.44 -14.24
CA LEU A 25 9.76 12.46 -13.00
C LEU A 25 10.20 11.04 -12.60
N TYR A 26 9.39 10.04 -12.95
CA TYR A 26 9.64 8.62 -12.75
C TYR A 26 9.58 7.81 -14.05
N ASP A 27 10.46 6.82 -14.17
CA ASP A 27 10.39 5.78 -15.18
C ASP A 27 9.65 4.54 -14.64
N VAL A 28 8.72 3.99 -15.43
CA VAL A 28 7.91 2.81 -15.05
C VAL A 28 8.54 1.54 -15.59
N VAL A 29 8.90 0.62 -14.69
CA VAL A 29 9.55 -0.66 -15.04
C VAL A 29 8.69 -1.81 -14.53
N GLU A 30 8.12 -2.61 -15.43
CA GLU A 30 7.39 -3.83 -15.07
C GLU A 30 8.34 -4.93 -14.56
N VAL A 31 7.94 -5.63 -13.51
CA VAL A 31 8.70 -6.74 -12.93
C VAL A 31 7.86 -8.02 -12.97
N THR A 32 8.04 -8.80 -14.03
CA THR A 32 7.36 -10.10 -14.18
C THR A 32 8.06 -11.17 -13.32
N PRO A 33 7.35 -11.88 -12.42
CA PRO A 33 7.95 -12.93 -11.61
C PRO A 33 8.26 -14.18 -12.48
N THR A 34 9.22 -14.99 -12.03
CA THR A 34 9.64 -16.22 -12.73
C THR A 34 9.70 -17.42 -11.80
N GLY A 35 9.38 -18.61 -12.31
CA GLY A 35 9.36 -19.86 -11.53
C GLY A 35 8.08 -20.06 -10.69
N LEU A 36 6.99 -19.36 -11.02
CA LEU A 36 5.66 -19.64 -10.47
C LEU A 36 5.20 -21.05 -10.82
N THR A 37 4.33 -21.61 -9.97
CA THR A 37 3.75 -22.95 -10.12
C THR A 37 2.27 -22.94 -10.52
N THR A 38 1.63 -21.77 -10.46
CA THR A 38 0.23 -21.53 -10.85
C THR A 38 0.13 -20.66 -12.11
N GLU A 39 -0.99 -20.75 -12.84
CA GLU A 39 -1.32 -19.81 -13.92
C GLU A 39 -1.96 -18.54 -13.34
N ALA A 40 -1.12 -17.66 -12.79
CA ALA A 40 -1.55 -16.39 -12.19
C ALA A 40 -2.10 -15.39 -13.22
N THR A 41 -3.10 -14.61 -12.81
CA THR A 41 -3.78 -13.61 -13.65
C THR A 41 -3.45 -12.16 -13.29
N GLU A 42 -2.89 -11.93 -12.10
CA GLU A 42 -2.65 -10.61 -11.52
C GLU A 42 -1.31 -10.61 -10.77
N TYR A 43 -0.54 -9.52 -10.87
CA TYR A 43 0.75 -9.36 -10.20
C TYR A 43 0.83 -8.02 -9.46
N PHE A 44 1.32 -8.04 -8.22
CA PHE A 44 1.36 -6.91 -7.31
C PHE A 44 2.81 -6.67 -6.86
N GLY A 45 3.31 -5.44 -6.99
CA GLY A 45 4.53 -5.04 -6.31
C GLY A 45 4.19 -4.80 -4.84
N VAL A 46 4.94 -5.40 -3.91
CA VAL A 46 4.58 -5.38 -2.48
C VAL A 46 5.64 -4.74 -1.56
N ALA A 47 6.93 -4.90 -1.85
CA ALA A 47 8.01 -4.26 -1.08
C ALA A 47 9.22 -3.94 -1.99
N VAL A 48 10.03 -2.94 -1.66
CA VAL A 48 11.31 -2.63 -2.32
C VAL A 48 12.46 -3.00 -1.39
N ILE A 49 13.64 -3.31 -1.93
CA ILE A 49 14.83 -3.49 -1.09
C ILE A 49 15.08 -2.21 -0.26
N PRO A 50 15.31 -2.33 1.06
CA PRO A 50 15.68 -1.18 1.87
C PRO A 50 17.01 -0.60 1.39
N GLN A 51 17.07 0.71 1.40
CA GLN A 51 18.26 1.49 1.14
C GLN A 51 18.13 2.73 1.98
N ASP A 52 18.80 2.76 3.13
CA ASP A 52 18.88 3.94 3.99
C ASP A 52 19.93 4.91 3.47
N ILE A 53 19.75 6.20 3.77
CA ILE A 53 20.73 7.25 3.48
C ILE A 53 21.00 8.05 4.76
N ASP A 54 22.20 7.89 5.32
CA ASP A 54 22.66 8.66 6.49
C ASP A 54 22.80 10.14 6.14
N LYS A 55 21.75 10.92 6.45
CA LYS A 55 21.71 12.37 6.28
C LYS A 55 22.80 13.14 7.03
N SER A 56 23.49 12.52 7.99
CA SER A 56 24.59 13.17 8.72
C SER A 56 25.94 13.11 7.98
N THR A 57 26.08 12.21 6.99
CA THR A 57 27.29 12.07 6.17
C THR A 57 27.07 12.22 4.66
N ALA A 58 25.84 12.06 4.17
CA ALA A 58 25.47 12.19 2.76
C ALA A 58 25.82 13.57 2.16
N THR A 59 26.29 13.55 0.91
CA THR A 59 26.44 14.75 0.07
C THR A 59 25.08 15.26 -0.45
N PRO A 60 24.99 16.50 -0.96
CA PRO A 60 23.73 17.04 -1.51
C PRO A 60 23.10 16.18 -2.62
N ASP A 61 23.92 15.54 -3.47
CA ASP A 61 23.43 14.67 -4.55
C ASP A 61 22.93 13.32 -3.99
N GLU A 62 23.50 12.83 -2.89
CA GLU A 62 23.05 11.61 -2.21
C GLU A 62 21.75 11.82 -1.42
N LEU A 63 21.54 13.01 -0.83
CA LEU A 63 20.25 13.36 -0.18
C LEU A 63 19.06 13.34 -1.16
N LEU A 64 19.32 13.57 -2.45
CA LEU A 64 18.34 13.47 -3.53
C LEU A 64 18.11 12.02 -4.02
N GLY A 65 18.82 11.03 -3.48
CA GLY A 65 18.71 9.62 -3.88
C GLY A 65 18.91 9.45 -5.40
N CYS A 66 17.97 8.78 -6.05
CA CYS A 66 18.00 8.59 -7.51
C CYS A 66 17.73 9.85 -8.34
N PHE A 67 17.22 10.94 -7.76
CA PHE A 67 17.15 12.23 -8.46
C PHE A 67 18.53 12.88 -8.62
N GLY A 68 19.44 12.71 -7.65
CA GLY A 68 20.82 13.20 -7.75
C GLY A 68 21.79 12.19 -8.37
N SER A 69 21.54 10.89 -8.21
CA SER A 69 22.44 9.83 -8.65
C SER A 69 22.16 9.34 -10.08
N THR A 70 23.21 9.13 -10.86
CA THR A 70 23.15 8.43 -12.17
C THR A 70 23.42 6.93 -12.06
N ALA A 71 23.63 6.40 -10.85
CA ALA A 71 23.88 4.98 -10.59
C ALA A 71 22.59 4.15 -10.39
N CYS A 72 21.43 4.81 -10.34
CA CYS A 72 20.15 4.14 -10.27
C CYS A 72 19.80 3.51 -11.62
N SER A 73 19.51 2.21 -11.60
CA SER A 73 19.17 1.41 -12.77
C SER A 73 18.08 0.41 -12.39
N GLU A 74 17.43 -0.18 -13.40
CA GLU A 74 16.48 -1.28 -13.21
C GLU A 74 17.04 -2.37 -12.30
N SER A 75 18.31 -2.76 -12.48
CA SER A 75 18.96 -3.80 -11.68
C SER A 75 19.43 -3.38 -10.28
N THR A 76 19.38 -2.08 -9.93
CA THR A 76 19.94 -1.60 -8.64
C THR A 76 18.99 -1.88 -7.47
N TYR A 77 17.67 -1.83 -7.70
CA TYR A 77 16.64 -1.95 -6.66
C TYR A 77 15.64 -3.06 -7.01
N PRO A 78 15.92 -4.32 -6.63
CA PRO A 78 14.94 -5.39 -6.72
C PRO A 78 13.71 -5.11 -5.84
N ILE A 79 12.54 -5.50 -6.32
CA ILE A 79 11.29 -5.53 -5.54
C ILE A 79 10.82 -6.96 -5.23
N ALA A 80 10.01 -7.09 -4.19
CA ALA A 80 9.15 -8.23 -3.99
C ALA A 80 7.88 -8.10 -4.85
N VAL A 81 7.51 -9.20 -5.50
CA VAL A 81 6.30 -9.32 -6.31
C VAL A 81 5.48 -10.50 -5.80
N GLU A 82 4.18 -10.30 -5.73
CA GLU A 82 3.20 -11.33 -5.44
C GLU A 82 2.30 -11.56 -6.64
N SER A 83 1.96 -12.83 -6.91
CA SER A 83 0.97 -13.20 -7.92
C SER A 83 -0.33 -13.67 -7.27
N ARG A 84 -1.43 -13.61 -8.03
CA ARG A 84 -2.73 -14.16 -7.66
C ARG A 84 -3.37 -14.93 -8.82
N VAL A 85 -4.03 -16.05 -8.52
CA VAL A 85 -4.87 -16.82 -9.46
C VAL A 85 -6.30 -16.28 -9.47
N SER A 86 -6.79 -15.87 -8.30
CA SER A 86 -8.06 -15.19 -8.07
C SER A 86 -7.92 -14.16 -6.94
N ILE A 87 -8.90 -13.27 -6.80
CA ILE A 87 -8.89 -12.25 -5.75
C ILE A 87 -8.82 -12.88 -4.35
N GLU A 88 -8.02 -12.30 -3.47
CA GLU A 88 -7.90 -12.70 -2.06
C GLU A 88 -9.28 -12.67 -1.36
N GLY A 89 -9.70 -13.81 -0.80
CA GLY A 89 -10.98 -13.92 -0.11
C GLY A 89 -10.92 -13.36 1.31
N VAL A 90 -9.96 -13.87 2.09
CA VAL A 90 -9.61 -13.44 3.46
C VAL A 90 -8.11 -13.16 3.47
N SER A 91 -7.67 -12.09 4.13
CA SER A 91 -6.27 -11.65 4.02
C SER A 91 -5.25 -12.70 4.48
N TYR A 92 -4.13 -12.85 3.77
CA TYR A 92 -2.96 -13.60 4.25
C TYR A 92 -2.07 -12.80 5.23
N ARG A 93 -2.42 -11.54 5.50
CA ARG A 93 -1.63 -10.62 6.34
C ARG A 93 -2.32 -10.32 7.68
N GLU A 94 -3.61 -9.96 7.63
CA GLU A 94 -4.36 -9.55 8.82
C GLU A 94 -4.58 -10.70 9.82
N GLU A 95 -4.67 -10.34 11.10
CA GLU A 95 -4.98 -11.24 12.22
C GLU A 95 -6.49 -11.58 12.30
N VAL A 96 -7.34 -10.78 11.67
CA VAL A 96 -8.81 -10.91 11.69
C VAL A 96 -9.42 -10.66 10.30
N PRO A 97 -10.63 -11.18 10.02
CA PRO A 97 -11.34 -10.91 8.77
C PRO A 97 -11.53 -9.41 8.53
N PHE A 98 -11.23 -9.00 7.30
CA PHE A 98 -11.39 -7.63 6.80
C PHE A 98 -10.74 -6.54 7.69
N ALA A 99 -9.65 -6.89 8.40
CA ALA A 99 -8.94 -6.05 9.36
C ALA A 99 -9.78 -5.51 10.54
N MET A 100 -11.03 -5.96 10.72
CA MET A 100 -11.96 -5.38 11.70
C MET A 100 -12.76 -6.39 12.54
N ASP A 101 -13.06 -7.58 12.02
CA ASP A 101 -14.02 -8.48 12.69
C ASP A 101 -13.33 -9.39 13.69
N ASN A 102 -12.96 -8.84 14.84
CA ASN A 102 -12.37 -9.60 15.95
C ASN A 102 -13.37 -10.50 16.70
N ARG A 103 -14.53 -10.79 16.12
CA ARG A 103 -15.41 -11.91 16.49
C ARG A 103 -15.30 -13.11 15.53
N PHE A 104 -14.70 -12.91 14.35
CA PHE A 104 -14.65 -13.88 13.25
C PHE A 104 -16.02 -14.38 12.77
N TYR A 105 -17.05 -13.54 12.92
CA TYR A 105 -18.41 -13.79 12.46
C TYR A 105 -18.49 -13.97 10.94
N TYR A 106 -17.72 -13.19 10.17
CA TYR A 106 -17.89 -13.12 8.71
C TYR A 106 -17.22 -14.25 7.89
N LEU A 107 -17.05 -15.46 8.44
CA LEU A 107 -16.25 -16.54 7.80
C LEU A 107 -17.00 -17.83 7.44
N GLU A 108 -18.21 -18.05 7.96
CA GLU A 108 -18.89 -19.35 7.89
C GLU A 108 -19.51 -19.65 6.52
N ASP A 109 -20.15 -18.66 5.88
CA ASP A 109 -20.88 -18.84 4.62
C ASP A 109 -20.76 -17.65 3.63
N TYR A 110 -21.44 -17.76 2.49
CA TYR A 110 -21.52 -16.72 1.47
C TYR A 110 -22.31 -15.48 1.95
N ASP A 111 -23.41 -15.69 2.67
CA ASP A 111 -24.31 -14.62 3.13
C ASP A 111 -23.54 -13.69 4.10
N ASN A 112 -22.60 -14.24 4.88
CA ASN A 112 -21.67 -13.49 5.73
C ASN A 112 -20.82 -12.47 4.95
N PHE A 113 -20.29 -12.85 3.78
CA PHE A 113 -19.51 -11.94 2.94
C PHE A 113 -20.40 -10.84 2.35
N GLU A 114 -21.66 -11.15 2.07
CA GLU A 114 -22.64 -10.16 1.62
C GLU A 114 -23.07 -9.23 2.77
N ASP A 115 -23.31 -9.72 3.98
CA ASP A 115 -23.57 -8.92 5.19
C ASP A 115 -22.41 -7.97 5.51
N TYR A 116 -21.15 -8.43 5.38
CA TYR A 116 -19.98 -7.56 5.50
C TYR A 116 -20.04 -6.43 4.45
N CYS A 117 -20.23 -6.78 3.18
CA CYS A 117 -20.24 -5.79 2.11
C CYS A 117 -21.40 -4.80 2.27
N VAL A 118 -22.62 -5.27 2.55
CA VAL A 118 -23.82 -4.45 2.72
C VAL A 118 -23.72 -3.55 3.95
N GLY A 119 -23.15 -4.03 5.06
CA GLY A 119 -23.07 -3.27 6.31
C GLY A 119 -21.84 -2.37 6.48
N LEU A 120 -20.74 -2.62 5.75
CA LEU A 120 -19.43 -2.01 6.03
C LEU A 120 -18.72 -1.46 4.77
N LEU A 121 -19.28 -1.71 3.57
CA LEU A 121 -18.93 -1.04 2.32
C LEU A 121 -20.14 -0.30 1.71
N GLU A 122 -21.36 -0.79 1.95
CA GLU A 122 -22.65 -0.30 1.43
C GLU A 122 -22.75 -0.25 -0.12
N TYR A 123 -21.94 -1.05 -0.83
CA TYR A 123 -21.93 -1.08 -2.30
C TYR A 123 -23.22 -1.67 -2.91
N SER A 124 -23.69 -1.14 -4.04
CA SER A 124 -24.80 -1.75 -4.82
C SER A 124 -24.43 -3.05 -5.53
N THR A 125 -23.14 -3.44 -5.51
CA THR A 125 -22.59 -4.60 -6.22
C THR A 125 -22.18 -5.75 -5.28
N CYS A 126 -22.74 -5.81 -4.07
CA CYS A 126 -22.30 -6.77 -3.05
C CYS A 126 -22.46 -8.24 -3.43
N GLU A 127 -23.48 -8.63 -4.19
CA GLU A 127 -23.61 -10.00 -4.74
C GLU A 127 -22.33 -10.42 -5.51
N GLY A 128 -21.85 -9.53 -6.39
CA GLY A 128 -20.64 -9.75 -7.19
C GLY A 128 -19.34 -9.68 -6.38
N TRP A 129 -19.26 -8.75 -5.42
CA TRP A 129 -18.11 -8.60 -4.51
C TRP A 129 -17.91 -9.85 -3.64
N SER A 130 -19.01 -10.38 -3.09
CA SER A 130 -19.05 -11.54 -2.20
C SER A 130 -18.79 -12.82 -2.98
N THR A 131 -19.44 -12.99 -4.14
CA THR A 131 -19.25 -14.16 -5.01
C THR A 131 -17.78 -14.36 -5.36
N GLN A 132 -17.04 -13.31 -5.69
CA GLN A 132 -15.62 -13.45 -6.05
C GLN A 132 -14.75 -13.88 -4.87
N ARG A 133 -14.95 -13.30 -3.68
CA ARG A 133 -14.15 -13.57 -2.48
C ARG A 133 -14.48 -14.90 -1.82
N TRP A 134 -15.77 -15.23 -1.70
CA TRP A 134 -16.24 -16.50 -1.16
C TRP A 134 -15.73 -17.69 -1.97
N ASN A 135 -15.74 -17.59 -3.30
CA ASN A 135 -15.23 -18.65 -4.18
C ASN A 135 -13.72 -18.92 -3.98
N THR A 136 -12.90 -17.90 -3.72
CA THR A 136 -11.48 -18.12 -3.32
C THR A 136 -11.40 -18.72 -1.92
N TRP A 137 -12.10 -18.15 -0.94
CA TRP A 137 -12.04 -18.58 0.46
C TRP A 137 -12.41 -20.06 0.63
N GLN A 138 -13.45 -20.53 -0.07
CA GLN A 138 -13.87 -21.93 -0.08
C GLN A 138 -12.80 -22.92 -0.58
N LEU A 139 -11.93 -22.50 -1.52
CA LEU A 139 -10.83 -23.33 -1.99
C LEU A 139 -9.67 -23.37 -0.99
N GLU A 140 -9.49 -22.32 -0.19
CA GLU A 140 -8.39 -22.20 0.78
C GLU A 140 -8.63 -22.94 2.11
N GLN A 141 -9.84 -23.44 2.38
CA GLN A 141 -10.18 -24.04 3.68
C GLN A 141 -9.40 -25.33 4.00
N ASP A 142 -8.84 -26.03 3.00
CA ASP A 142 -7.94 -27.17 3.22
C ASP A 142 -6.44 -26.81 3.22
N MET A 143 -6.11 -25.51 3.06
CA MET A 143 -4.77 -24.92 2.94
C MET A 143 -3.88 -25.46 1.81
N SER A 144 -4.33 -26.45 1.03
CA SER A 144 -3.56 -27.04 -0.07
C SER A 144 -3.67 -26.23 -1.37
N TYR A 145 -4.78 -25.50 -1.55
CA TYR A 145 -4.98 -24.59 -2.69
C TYR A 145 -4.06 -23.37 -2.59
N VAL A 146 -3.19 -23.20 -3.59
CA VAL A 146 -2.28 -22.04 -3.70
C VAL A 146 -2.90 -21.02 -4.64
N ASN A 147 -3.37 -19.91 -4.07
CA ASN A 147 -3.77 -18.71 -4.78
C ASN A 147 -2.63 -17.68 -4.87
N ALA A 148 -1.84 -17.56 -3.79
CA ALA A 148 -0.84 -16.51 -3.62
C ALA A 148 0.59 -17.09 -3.65
N GLU A 149 1.37 -16.77 -4.68
CA GLU A 149 2.80 -17.06 -4.74
C GLU A 149 3.60 -15.75 -4.61
N ALA A 150 4.70 -15.78 -3.88
CA ALA A 150 5.59 -14.62 -3.71
C ALA A 150 6.93 -14.83 -4.42
N PHE A 151 7.59 -13.75 -4.77
CA PHE A 151 8.84 -13.71 -5.54
C PHE A 151 9.67 -12.49 -5.12
N ILE A 152 11.00 -12.61 -5.10
CA ILE A 152 11.91 -11.46 -5.01
C ILE A 152 12.75 -11.40 -6.27
N GLU A 153 12.81 -10.22 -6.89
CA GLU A 153 13.59 -10.00 -8.10
C GLU A 153 15.07 -10.35 -7.91
N GLY A 154 15.64 -11.08 -8.87
CA GLY A 154 17.00 -11.62 -8.78
C GLY A 154 17.20 -12.80 -7.82
N LYS A 155 16.23 -13.11 -6.93
CA LYS A 155 16.30 -14.26 -6.00
C LYS A 155 15.36 -15.42 -6.35
N GLY A 156 14.18 -15.16 -6.92
CA GLY A 156 13.22 -16.18 -7.36
C GLY A 156 11.98 -16.32 -6.44
N LYS A 157 11.20 -17.39 -6.64
CA LYS A 157 10.01 -17.69 -5.83
C LYS A 157 10.39 -17.86 -4.35
N VAL A 158 9.61 -17.22 -3.48
CA VAL A 158 9.63 -17.43 -2.03
C VAL A 158 8.50 -18.40 -1.67
N GLY A 159 8.84 -19.44 -0.93
CA GLY A 159 7.86 -20.34 -0.34
C GLY A 159 7.31 -21.46 -1.24
N THR A 160 6.28 -22.15 -0.74
CA THR A 160 5.62 -23.29 -1.41
C THR A 160 4.14 -23.03 -1.62
N TYR A 161 3.40 -22.83 -0.51
CA TYR A 161 1.96 -22.58 -0.47
C TYR A 161 1.63 -21.09 -0.53
N ASN A 162 0.40 -20.69 -0.14
CA ASN A 162 -0.01 -19.30 0.01
C ASN A 162 1.04 -18.52 0.81
N THR A 163 1.66 -17.53 0.17
CA THR A 163 2.82 -16.80 0.68
C THR A 163 2.72 -15.32 0.32
N VAL A 164 3.01 -14.44 1.27
CA VAL A 164 3.05 -12.99 1.11
C VAL A 164 4.29 -12.39 1.78
N ILE A 165 4.79 -11.29 1.22
CA ILE A 165 5.97 -10.55 1.71
C ILE A 165 5.48 -9.17 2.16
N ASN A 166 5.75 -8.81 3.42
CA ASN A 166 5.39 -7.53 4.02
C ASN A 166 6.52 -6.51 3.85
N SER A 167 7.78 -6.89 4.11
CA SER A 167 8.97 -6.09 3.80
C SER A 167 10.16 -6.96 3.37
N ILE A 168 11.29 -6.33 3.05
CA ILE A 168 12.55 -6.99 2.68
C ILE A 168 13.60 -6.56 3.70
N ASP A 169 14.36 -7.50 4.28
CA ASP A 169 15.41 -7.15 5.26
C ASP A 169 16.68 -6.57 4.59
N GLU A 170 17.61 -6.04 5.39
CA GLU A 170 18.91 -5.50 4.92
C GLU A 170 19.79 -6.56 4.21
N LEU A 171 19.53 -7.85 4.46
CA LEU A 171 20.17 -8.99 3.78
C LEU A 171 19.38 -9.42 2.52
N SER A 172 18.41 -8.58 2.12
CA SER A 172 17.40 -8.72 1.05
C SER A 172 16.53 -9.97 1.12
N GLN A 173 16.37 -10.56 2.30
CA GLN A 173 15.52 -11.72 2.53
C GLN A 173 14.05 -11.29 2.74
N PRO A 174 13.06 -12.16 2.48
CA PRO A 174 11.66 -11.86 2.73
C PRO A 174 11.35 -11.78 4.22
N VAL A 175 10.66 -10.71 4.63
CA VAL A 175 9.91 -10.64 5.88
C VAL A 175 8.42 -10.75 5.52
N GLY A 176 7.68 -11.69 6.12
CA GLY A 176 6.31 -11.95 5.68
C GLY A 176 5.59 -13.12 6.35
N VAL A 177 4.65 -13.71 5.60
CA VAL A 177 3.71 -14.72 6.10
C VAL A 177 3.51 -15.84 5.07
N GLN A 178 3.39 -17.09 5.52
CA GLN A 178 3.10 -18.26 4.70
C GLN A 178 2.24 -19.30 5.42
N SER A 179 1.41 -20.03 4.67
CA SER A 179 0.78 -21.26 5.18
C SER A 179 1.72 -22.47 5.11
N ASP A 180 1.64 -23.36 6.10
CA ASP A 180 2.32 -24.66 6.06
C ASP A 180 1.66 -25.69 5.11
N GLY A 181 0.50 -25.33 4.53
CA GLY A 181 -0.26 -26.17 3.61
C GLY A 181 -1.04 -27.31 4.27
N SER A 182 -1.31 -27.24 5.59
CA SER A 182 -1.89 -28.36 6.33
C SER A 182 -2.66 -28.00 7.62
N ASN A 183 -2.14 -27.10 8.46
CA ASN A 183 -2.65 -26.81 9.81
C ASN A 183 -2.52 -25.33 10.19
N ILE A 184 -1.45 -24.66 9.74
CA ILE A 184 -1.21 -23.24 10.01
C ILE A 184 -1.41 -22.44 8.72
N ARG A 185 -2.38 -21.52 8.71
CA ARG A 185 -2.62 -20.63 7.56
C ARG A 185 -1.62 -19.48 7.53
N ASN A 186 -1.25 -18.93 8.68
CA ASN A 186 -0.36 -17.78 8.79
C ASN A 186 0.83 -18.10 9.72
N ASN A 187 2.01 -18.29 9.14
CA ASN A 187 3.29 -18.51 9.84
C ASN A 187 4.36 -17.51 9.36
N ALA A 188 5.17 -16.99 10.27
CA ALA A 188 6.15 -15.94 10.00
C ALA A 188 7.33 -16.40 9.13
N ILE A 189 7.62 -15.64 8.06
CA ILE A 189 8.88 -15.74 7.29
C ILE A 189 9.80 -14.63 7.77
N THR A 190 10.99 -15.00 8.26
CA THR A 190 12.03 -14.08 8.77
C THR A 190 13.42 -14.71 8.69
N THR A 191 14.46 -13.88 8.64
CA THR A 191 15.86 -14.35 8.75
C THR A 191 16.22 -14.78 10.18
N ALA A 192 15.65 -14.11 11.21
CA ALA A 192 15.76 -14.54 12.60
C ALA A 192 14.52 -15.37 12.98
N PRO A 193 14.63 -16.71 13.10
CA PRO A 193 13.46 -17.58 13.20
C PRO A 193 12.72 -17.43 14.53
N VAL A 194 11.40 -17.40 14.49
CA VAL A 194 10.52 -17.39 15.67
C VAL A 194 10.03 -18.81 16.01
N THR A 195 9.78 -19.08 17.29
CA THR A 195 9.23 -20.35 17.78
C THR A 195 7.84 -20.12 18.35
N THR A 196 6.84 -20.71 17.71
CA THR A 196 5.41 -20.67 18.07
C THR A 196 4.79 -22.07 17.96
N THR A 197 3.63 -22.27 18.58
CA THR A 197 2.78 -23.48 18.43
C THR A 197 1.51 -23.23 17.62
N THR A 198 1.30 -21.97 17.24
CA THR A 198 0.07 -21.34 16.74
C THR A 198 0.46 -20.33 15.65
N GLU A 199 -0.50 -19.59 15.08
CA GLU A 199 -0.16 -18.60 14.04
C GLU A 199 0.88 -17.57 14.47
N SER A 200 1.68 -17.14 13.51
CA SER A 200 2.61 -16.02 13.64
C SER A 200 2.67 -15.24 12.34
N ARG A 201 2.85 -13.92 12.44
CA ARG A 201 3.02 -13.03 11.28
C ARG A 201 4.25 -12.19 11.52
N ALA A 202 5.10 -12.05 10.52
CA ALA A 202 6.18 -11.07 10.51
C ALA A 202 5.86 -9.98 9.50
N TRP A 203 6.05 -8.74 9.91
CA TRP A 203 5.72 -7.58 9.12
C TRP A 203 6.97 -6.81 8.69
N ASP A 204 7.90 -6.59 9.62
CA ASP A 204 9.07 -5.76 9.35
C ASP A 204 10.29 -6.09 10.21
N SER A 205 11.46 -5.54 9.87
CA SER A 205 12.74 -5.80 10.55
C SER A 205 13.75 -4.65 10.46
N VAL A 206 14.59 -4.48 11.49
CA VAL A 206 15.68 -3.50 11.53
C VAL A 206 16.92 -4.07 12.22
N THR A 207 18.13 -3.77 11.72
CA THR A 207 19.39 -4.09 12.42
C THR A 207 19.79 -2.94 13.35
N VAL A 208 20.04 -3.26 14.62
CA VAL A 208 20.67 -2.34 15.59
C VAL A 208 21.91 -3.00 16.18
N ASP A 209 23.04 -2.29 16.20
CA ASP A 209 24.35 -2.78 16.69
C ASP A 209 24.79 -4.15 16.11
N GLY A 210 24.39 -4.45 14.86
CA GLY A 210 24.69 -5.72 14.17
C GLY A 210 23.75 -6.88 14.52
N LYS A 211 22.65 -6.60 15.22
CA LYS A 211 21.62 -7.56 15.64
C LYS A 211 20.30 -7.24 14.94
N LEU A 212 19.76 -8.21 14.20
CA LEU A 212 18.49 -8.07 13.48
C LEU A 212 17.30 -8.29 14.44
N PHE A 213 16.42 -7.29 14.53
CA PHE A 213 15.13 -7.36 15.21
C PHE A 213 14.02 -7.53 14.17
N ASN A 214 13.00 -8.33 14.48
CA ASN A 214 11.85 -8.58 13.61
C ASN A 214 10.56 -8.37 14.42
N VAL A 215 9.53 -7.80 13.80
CA VAL A 215 8.25 -7.48 14.45
C VAL A 215 7.04 -8.07 13.74
N GLY A 216 5.94 -8.21 14.48
CA GLY A 216 4.65 -8.63 13.96
C GLY A 216 3.67 -9.01 15.05
N SER A 217 3.09 -10.20 14.94
CA SER A 217 2.16 -10.76 15.93
C SER A 217 2.36 -12.26 16.16
N ILE A 218 2.00 -12.70 17.37
CA ILE A 218 1.93 -14.11 17.79
C ILE A 218 0.53 -14.38 18.33
N SER A 219 -0.04 -15.51 17.94
CA SER A 219 -1.42 -15.88 18.28
C SER A 219 -1.54 -16.93 19.39
N THR A 220 -2.70 -16.95 20.06
CA THR A 220 -3.15 -18.04 20.96
C THR A 220 -4.49 -18.59 20.49
N ASP A 221 -4.68 -19.91 20.59
CA ASP A 221 -5.96 -20.57 20.27
C ASP A 221 -7.07 -20.11 21.22
N VAL A 222 -8.20 -19.70 20.66
CA VAL A 222 -9.35 -19.14 21.39
C VAL A 222 -10.65 -19.68 20.84
N THR A 223 -11.64 -19.90 21.72
CA THR A 223 -13.00 -20.30 21.33
C THR A 223 -14.00 -19.21 21.74
N ASN A 224 -14.83 -18.73 20.81
CA ASN A 224 -16.02 -17.92 21.08
C ASN A 224 -17.28 -18.61 20.52
N ASP A 225 -18.45 -17.96 20.56
CA ASP A 225 -19.72 -18.55 20.11
C ASP A 225 -19.77 -18.82 18.58
N TYR A 226 -18.84 -18.26 17.80
CA TYR A 226 -18.69 -18.47 16.34
C TYR A 226 -17.67 -19.56 15.98
N GLY A 227 -16.90 -20.10 16.94
CA GLY A 227 -15.95 -21.19 16.69
C GLY A 227 -14.57 -21.04 17.32
N ASN A 228 -13.58 -21.72 16.73
CA ASN A 228 -12.19 -21.70 17.17
C ASN A 228 -11.36 -20.80 16.25
N TYR A 229 -10.79 -19.75 16.83
CA TYR A 229 -10.04 -18.70 16.15
C TYR A 229 -8.82 -18.32 16.99
N PHE A 230 -8.24 -17.15 16.72
CA PHE A 230 -7.01 -16.69 17.35
C PHE A 230 -7.21 -15.36 18.07
N SER A 231 -6.70 -15.26 19.29
CA SER A 231 -6.28 -13.97 19.86
C SER A 231 -4.86 -13.68 19.40
N SER A 232 -4.46 -12.41 19.33
CA SER A 232 -3.09 -12.02 18.95
C SER A 232 -2.51 -10.95 19.85
N LYS A 233 -1.20 -11.03 20.08
CA LYS A 233 -0.39 -9.99 20.73
C LYS A 233 0.70 -9.51 19.78
N ALA A 234 0.90 -8.19 19.79
CA ALA A 234 2.00 -7.55 19.08
C ALA A 234 3.34 -8.07 19.63
N ALA A 235 4.28 -8.43 18.76
CA ALA A 235 5.44 -9.22 19.12
C ALA A 235 6.72 -8.71 18.48
N ILE A 236 7.85 -8.92 19.17
CA ILE A 236 9.20 -8.64 18.69
C ILE A 236 10.16 -9.78 19.09
N TRP A 237 11.02 -10.18 18.15
CA TRP A 237 12.08 -11.17 18.36
C TRP A 237 13.36 -10.75 17.63
N ASN A 238 14.45 -11.50 17.79
CA ASN A 238 15.76 -11.13 17.23
C ASN A 238 16.67 -12.35 17.03
N SER A 239 17.82 -12.13 16.38
CA SER A 239 18.82 -13.16 16.08
C SER A 239 19.37 -13.95 17.27
N ASP A 240 19.20 -13.46 18.50
CA ASP A 240 19.77 -14.09 19.71
C ASP A 240 18.77 -15.03 20.41
N SER A 241 17.47 -14.91 20.11
CA SER A 241 16.38 -15.65 20.77
C SER A 241 15.22 -15.89 19.82
N THR A 242 14.92 -17.17 19.58
CA THR A 242 13.73 -17.59 18.81
C THR A 242 12.42 -17.48 19.62
N THR A 243 12.50 -17.28 20.94
CA THR A 243 11.35 -16.95 21.77
C THR A 243 11.01 -15.47 21.60
N PRO A 244 9.78 -15.12 21.15
CA PRO A 244 9.35 -13.74 21.00
C PRO A 244 8.99 -13.11 22.35
N VAL A 245 9.16 -11.79 22.44
CA VAL A 245 8.63 -10.97 23.53
C VAL A 245 7.34 -10.30 23.05
N LEU A 246 6.28 -10.42 23.86
CA LEU A 246 4.94 -9.96 23.53
C LEU A 246 4.62 -8.65 24.26
N SER A 247 3.95 -7.73 23.57
CA SER A 247 3.27 -6.59 24.19
C SER A 247 2.06 -7.08 24.97
N GLU A 248 1.77 -6.43 26.09
CA GLU A 248 0.42 -6.48 26.65
C GLU A 248 -0.56 -5.64 25.82
N TRP A 249 -1.84 -5.95 25.94
CA TRP A 249 -2.93 -5.12 25.43
C TRP A 249 -3.14 -3.89 26.34
N GLY A 250 -4.07 -3.01 25.96
CA GLY A 250 -4.48 -1.90 26.82
C GLY A 250 -5.08 -2.33 28.17
N THR A 251 -5.08 -1.41 29.14
CA THR A 251 -5.66 -1.63 30.47
C THR A 251 -7.10 -2.16 30.40
N SER A 252 -7.42 -3.17 31.21
CA SER A 252 -8.75 -3.84 31.28
C SER A 252 -9.19 -4.66 30.07
N VAL A 253 -8.34 -4.78 29.03
CA VAL A 253 -8.51 -5.79 27.97
C VAL A 253 -8.26 -7.18 28.54
N VAL A 254 -8.98 -8.16 28.01
CA VAL A 254 -8.85 -9.59 28.33
C VAL A 254 -8.84 -10.39 27.03
N GLU A 255 -8.38 -11.64 27.03
CA GLU A 255 -8.27 -12.44 25.80
C GLU A 255 -9.61 -12.55 25.03
N ILE A 256 -10.74 -12.68 25.77
CA ILE A 256 -12.10 -12.76 25.22
C ILE A 256 -13.06 -11.93 26.08
N ARG A 257 -13.96 -11.17 25.45
CA ARG A 257 -15.04 -10.44 26.12
C ARG A 257 -16.33 -10.49 25.29
N GLY A 258 -17.32 -11.24 25.78
CA GLY A 258 -18.43 -11.69 24.91
C GLY A 258 -17.84 -12.47 23.74
N ASP A 259 -18.20 -12.10 22.51
CA ASP A 259 -17.63 -12.70 21.30
C ASP A 259 -16.32 -12.02 20.84
N TYR A 260 -15.97 -10.85 21.41
CA TYR A 260 -14.87 -10.01 20.96
C TYR A 260 -13.53 -10.49 21.52
N ILE A 261 -12.67 -10.98 20.63
CA ILE A 261 -11.34 -11.50 20.93
C ILE A 261 -10.34 -10.34 20.89
N ALA A 262 -9.40 -10.29 21.84
CA ALA A 262 -8.34 -9.28 21.84
C ALA A 262 -7.29 -9.56 20.75
N GLN A 263 -6.79 -8.49 20.14
CA GLN A 263 -5.89 -8.55 18.99
C GLN A 263 -4.79 -7.48 19.10
N GLY A 264 -3.66 -7.68 18.43
CA GLY A 264 -2.62 -6.68 18.36
C GLY A 264 -1.44 -7.14 17.50
N SER A 265 -0.84 -6.20 16.79
CA SER A 265 0.29 -6.46 15.91
C SER A 265 1.14 -5.22 15.74
N MET A 266 2.45 -5.42 15.62
CA MET A 266 3.33 -4.43 14.99
C MET A 266 3.28 -4.63 13.47
N ARG A 267 3.36 -3.54 12.72
CA ARG A 267 3.35 -3.48 11.25
C ARG A 267 4.68 -2.94 10.68
N ALA A 268 5.40 -2.12 11.45
CA ALA A 268 6.72 -1.59 11.10
C ALA A 268 7.58 -1.34 12.36
N ILE A 269 8.90 -1.21 12.20
CA ILE A 269 9.83 -0.88 13.29
C ILE A 269 10.97 0.05 12.87
N THR A 270 11.26 1.06 13.69
CA THR A 270 12.43 1.93 13.53
C THR A 270 13.27 2.02 14.79
N TYR A 271 14.50 2.54 14.67
CA TYR A 271 15.43 2.77 15.78
C TYR A 271 15.75 4.26 15.93
N ASP A 272 15.39 4.84 17.08
CA ASP A 272 15.80 6.18 17.45
C ASP A 272 17.14 6.14 18.20
N SER A 273 18.20 6.46 17.48
CA SER A 273 19.56 6.59 18.03
C SER A 273 19.72 7.69 19.07
N ALA A 274 18.80 8.67 19.16
CA ALA A 274 18.88 9.76 20.14
C ALA A 274 18.33 9.35 21.52
N SER A 275 17.31 8.49 21.59
CA SER A 275 16.84 7.89 22.86
C SER A 275 17.39 6.49 23.13
N GLY A 276 18.00 5.83 22.14
CA GLY A 276 18.51 4.47 22.25
C GLY A 276 17.40 3.41 22.34
N LYS A 277 16.27 3.67 21.66
CA LYS A 277 15.05 2.85 21.72
C LYS A 277 14.57 2.41 20.34
N LEU A 278 13.91 1.26 20.32
CA LEU A 278 13.11 0.81 19.19
C LEU A 278 11.69 1.39 19.32
N TYR A 279 11.11 1.79 18.19
CA TYR A 279 9.72 2.24 18.09
C TYR A 279 9.01 1.41 17.03
N GLY A 280 8.07 0.57 17.46
CA GLY A 280 7.17 -0.15 16.56
C GLY A 280 5.91 0.68 16.26
N ALA A 281 5.39 0.60 15.05
CA ALA A 281 4.04 1.07 14.71
C ALA A 281 3.12 -0.13 14.46
N GLY A 282 1.81 0.02 14.67
CA GLY A 282 0.85 -1.05 14.43
C GLY A 282 -0.53 -0.74 15.02
N TYR A 283 -1.16 -1.74 15.63
CA TYR A 283 -2.39 -1.59 16.38
C TYR A 283 -2.40 -2.49 17.62
N ASN A 284 -3.18 -2.10 18.63
CA ASN A 284 -3.36 -2.86 19.86
C ASN A 284 -4.83 -2.83 20.29
N ALA A 285 -5.30 -3.88 20.97
CA ALA A 285 -6.60 -3.86 21.61
C ALA A 285 -6.60 -2.88 22.80
N ASN A 286 -7.66 -2.09 22.90
CA ASN A 286 -7.98 -1.24 24.05
C ASN A 286 -9.38 -1.57 24.59
N TYR A 287 -9.67 -1.07 25.78
CA TYR A 287 -10.99 -1.15 26.40
C TYR A 287 -11.33 0.21 27.02
N ASP A 288 -12.51 0.77 26.68
CA ASP A 288 -13.06 1.95 27.33
C ASP A 288 -14.23 1.56 28.26
N SER A 289 -15.43 1.32 27.72
CA SER A 289 -16.64 1.16 28.54
C SER A 289 -17.77 0.28 28.01
N ASN A 290 -17.87 0.02 26.69
CA ASN A 290 -19.06 -0.64 26.09
C ASN A 290 -18.86 -2.11 25.67
N ASP A 291 -18.09 -2.87 26.45
CA ASP A 291 -17.74 -4.29 26.24
C ASP A 291 -17.04 -4.67 24.92
N LEU A 292 -16.79 -3.72 24.02
CA LEU A 292 -15.94 -3.90 22.85
C LEU A 292 -14.45 -3.96 23.25
N GLN A 293 -13.66 -4.71 22.47
CA GLN A 293 -12.20 -4.75 22.58
C GLN A 293 -11.62 -4.09 21.32
N ASP A 294 -11.55 -2.76 21.36
CA ASP A 294 -11.33 -1.88 20.22
C ASP A 294 -9.90 -2.01 19.67
N MET A 295 -9.76 -2.31 18.38
CA MET A 295 -8.47 -2.36 17.69
C MET A 295 -8.07 -0.96 17.23
N ASN A 296 -7.15 -0.32 17.96
CA ASN A 296 -6.72 1.06 17.71
C ASN A 296 -5.25 1.15 17.30
N ALA A 297 -4.98 2.05 16.35
CA ALA A 297 -3.62 2.39 15.93
C ALA A 297 -2.76 2.74 17.14
N SER A 298 -1.58 2.13 17.23
CA SER A 298 -0.73 2.18 18.43
C SER A 298 0.75 2.22 18.06
N VAL A 299 1.54 2.85 18.92
CA VAL A 299 3.00 2.94 18.84
C VAL A 299 3.59 2.20 20.03
N PHE A 300 4.55 1.32 19.81
CA PHE A 300 5.16 0.48 20.82
C PHE A 300 6.56 0.99 21.13
N VAL A 301 6.77 1.51 22.34
CA VAL A 301 8.07 2.02 22.80
C VAL A 301 8.84 0.88 23.46
N ILE A 302 9.95 0.46 22.86
CA ILE A 302 10.64 -0.81 23.15
C ILE A 302 12.11 -0.54 23.52
N ASP A 303 12.64 -1.24 24.53
CA ASP A 303 14.08 -1.25 24.80
C ASP A 303 14.82 -2.33 23.99
N THR A 304 16.08 -2.08 23.61
CA THR A 304 16.88 -2.98 22.76
C THR A 304 17.29 -4.29 23.44
N ALA A 305 17.11 -4.42 24.76
CA ALA A 305 17.26 -5.68 25.50
C ALA A 305 15.97 -6.53 25.52
N LEU A 306 14.88 -6.01 24.95
CA LEU A 306 13.53 -6.57 24.97
C LEU A 306 12.99 -6.85 26.39
N THR A 307 13.29 -5.99 27.37
CA THR A 307 12.78 -6.13 28.75
C THR A 307 11.45 -5.42 29.01
N SER A 308 11.07 -4.47 28.15
CA SER A 308 9.88 -3.64 28.25
C SER A 308 9.33 -3.27 26.88
N ILE A 309 8.01 -3.27 26.76
CA ILE A 309 7.24 -2.77 25.62
C ILE A 309 6.10 -1.91 26.20
N GLU A 310 6.11 -0.60 25.96
CA GLU A 310 5.01 0.31 26.35
C GLU A 310 4.13 0.63 25.11
N PRO A 311 2.92 0.06 25.00
CA PRO A 311 1.98 0.40 23.93
C PRO A 311 1.29 1.74 24.21
N LEU A 312 1.38 2.66 23.25
CA LEU A 312 0.79 4.00 23.27
C LEU A 312 -0.23 4.13 22.13
N THR A 313 -1.52 4.06 22.45
CA THR A 313 -2.62 4.29 21.49
C THR A 313 -2.55 5.69 20.90
N ILE A 314 -2.71 5.81 19.58
CA ILE A 314 -2.73 7.09 18.86
C ILE A 314 -4.11 7.73 19.06
N SER A 315 -4.16 8.88 19.72
CA SER A 315 -5.39 9.62 19.99
C SER A 315 -5.95 10.29 18.72
N GLY A 316 -7.26 10.18 18.48
CA GLY A 316 -7.93 10.77 17.31
C GLY A 316 -8.56 9.75 16.35
N PRO A 317 -7.78 8.84 15.72
CA PRO A 317 -8.27 7.79 14.84
C PRO A 317 -8.84 6.56 15.58
N GLN A 318 -9.19 6.71 16.86
CA GLN A 318 -9.69 5.62 17.70
C GLN A 318 -11.12 5.23 17.35
N VAL A 319 -11.44 3.93 17.47
CA VAL A 319 -12.78 3.33 17.28
C VAL A 319 -13.82 4.14 18.05
N ASP A 320 -13.73 4.15 19.38
CA ASP A 320 -14.37 5.19 20.19
C ASP A 320 -13.53 6.49 20.17
N SER A 321 -14.10 7.52 19.53
CA SER A 321 -13.57 8.88 19.50
C SER A 321 -14.64 9.85 20.01
N ASN A 322 -14.70 9.98 21.35
CA ASN A 322 -15.61 10.82 22.14
C ASN A 322 -17.08 10.34 22.23
N GLY A 323 -17.32 9.03 22.18
CA GLY A 323 -18.62 8.36 22.27
C GLY A 323 -19.34 8.16 20.92
N ASP A 324 -18.75 8.64 19.82
CA ASP A 324 -19.38 8.66 18.50
C ASP A 324 -19.15 7.39 17.65
N TYR A 325 -18.28 6.45 18.08
CA TYR A 325 -17.94 5.21 17.37
C TYR A 325 -17.70 5.37 15.85
N LYS A 326 -16.89 6.36 15.46
CA LYS A 326 -16.75 6.81 14.07
C LYS A 326 -16.02 5.81 13.15
N TYR A 327 -15.20 4.94 13.73
CA TYR A 327 -14.38 3.97 13.02
C TYR A 327 -14.67 2.56 13.52
N THR A 328 -14.38 1.53 12.71
CA THR A 328 -14.48 0.11 13.11
C THR A 328 -13.17 -0.40 13.72
N ASN A 329 -12.06 0.10 13.20
CA ASN A 329 -10.68 -0.20 13.58
C ASN A 329 -9.76 0.91 13.07
N SER A 330 -8.57 1.01 13.64
CA SER A 330 -7.47 1.77 13.03
C SER A 330 -6.14 1.08 13.22
N VAL A 331 -5.21 1.35 12.31
CA VAL A 331 -3.87 0.78 12.29
C VAL A 331 -2.87 1.85 11.85
N ALA A 332 -1.73 1.92 12.56
CA ALA A 332 -0.54 2.57 12.05
C ALA A 332 0.19 1.56 11.17
N THR A 333 0.40 1.89 9.89
CA THR A 333 0.98 0.98 8.91
C THR A 333 2.50 1.04 8.92
N ASP A 334 3.09 2.24 9.08
CA ASP A 334 4.55 2.41 9.01
C ASP A 334 5.07 3.57 9.90
N ILE A 335 6.38 3.56 10.24
CA ILE A 335 7.10 4.56 11.04
C ILE A 335 8.57 4.70 10.61
N ASN A 336 9.00 5.93 10.29
CA ASN A 336 10.37 6.22 9.89
C ASN A 336 11.29 6.71 11.01
N SER A 337 12.59 6.88 10.73
CA SER A 337 13.59 7.36 11.69
C SER A 337 13.37 8.77 12.24
N ASN A 338 12.48 9.58 11.64
CA ASN A 338 12.08 10.89 12.17
C ASN A 338 10.90 10.76 13.18
N LEU A 339 10.49 9.53 13.51
CA LEU A 339 9.33 9.19 14.32
C LEU A 339 8.01 9.72 13.74
N LEU A 340 7.95 9.88 12.42
CA LEU A 340 6.70 10.11 11.68
C LEU A 340 6.03 8.76 11.42
N VAL A 341 4.85 8.59 12.01
CA VAL A 341 3.97 7.43 11.84
C VAL A 341 2.92 7.75 10.77
N VAL A 342 2.62 6.78 9.91
CA VAL A 342 1.49 6.83 8.97
C VAL A 342 0.50 5.71 9.27
N GLY A 343 -0.75 5.88 8.85
CA GLY A 343 -1.78 4.88 9.10
C GLY A 343 -3.14 5.25 8.51
N HIS A 344 -4.15 4.44 8.83
CA HIS A 344 -5.52 4.68 8.42
C HIS A 344 -6.55 4.18 9.45
N ALA A 345 -7.74 4.79 9.42
CA ALA A 345 -8.89 4.38 10.22
C ALA A 345 -10.08 4.08 9.30
N LYS A 346 -10.68 2.89 9.43
CA LYS A 346 -11.82 2.45 8.61
C LYS A 346 -13.10 3.07 9.13
N ARG A 347 -13.82 3.83 8.28
CA ARG A 347 -15.05 4.53 8.68
C ARG A 347 -16.16 3.52 9.00
N ARG A 348 -16.87 3.76 10.10
CA ARG A 348 -18.15 3.12 10.47
C ARG A 348 -19.36 3.99 10.10
N ILE A 349 -19.15 5.27 9.89
CA ILE A 349 -20.17 6.26 9.51
C ILE A 349 -19.72 6.92 8.21
N ALA A 350 -20.59 6.93 7.20
CA ALA A 350 -20.23 7.39 5.86
C ALA A 350 -19.91 8.89 5.81
N GLU A 351 -18.79 9.24 5.17
CA GLU A 351 -18.33 10.62 4.94
C GLU A 351 -18.35 10.89 3.43
N GLU A 352 -19.06 11.94 2.98
CA GLU A 352 -19.33 12.22 1.55
C GLU A 352 -19.81 10.98 0.74
N GLY A 353 -20.46 10.04 1.42
CA GLY A 353 -20.99 8.82 0.81
C GLY A 353 -19.96 7.75 0.46
N THR A 354 -18.88 7.64 1.24
CA THR A 354 -18.01 6.46 1.33
C THR A 354 -17.84 6.01 2.79
N LEU A 355 -17.64 4.70 2.99
CA LEU A 355 -17.23 4.08 4.25
C LEU A 355 -15.75 3.66 4.24
N ASP A 356 -14.96 4.05 3.24
CA ASP A 356 -13.58 3.60 3.10
C ASP A 356 -12.63 4.17 4.18
N ASN A 357 -11.38 3.70 4.18
CA ASN A 357 -10.31 4.11 5.07
C ASN A 357 -9.96 5.61 4.97
N LYS A 358 -9.59 6.20 6.10
CA LYS A 358 -9.18 7.61 6.19
C LYS A 358 -7.73 7.69 6.67
N ILE A 359 -6.85 8.18 5.79
CA ILE A 359 -5.41 8.28 6.05
C ILE A 359 -5.11 9.32 7.15
N PHE A 360 -4.29 8.94 8.12
CA PHE A 360 -3.74 9.83 9.14
C PHE A 360 -2.21 9.74 9.22
N VAL A 361 -1.63 10.77 9.82
CA VAL A 361 -0.23 10.82 10.24
C VAL A 361 -0.14 11.13 11.73
N SER A 362 0.91 10.69 12.42
CA SER A 362 1.17 11.05 13.81
C SER A 362 2.66 11.27 14.03
N GLN A 363 3.03 12.37 14.68
CA GLN A 363 4.40 12.63 15.10
C GLN A 363 4.61 12.10 16.52
N VAL A 364 5.46 11.09 16.66
CA VAL A 364 5.89 10.57 17.96
C VAL A 364 7.11 11.34 18.44
N THR A 365 7.26 11.44 19.76
CA THR A 365 8.38 12.11 20.44
C THR A 365 8.82 11.31 21.66
N SER A 366 10.05 11.52 22.13
CA SER A 366 10.56 10.97 23.39
C SER A 366 9.83 11.46 24.66
N SER A 367 8.90 12.41 24.51
CA SER A 367 8.01 12.87 25.59
C SER A 367 6.67 12.11 25.65
N ASN A 368 6.31 11.35 24.61
CA ASN A 368 5.07 10.58 24.61
C ASN A 368 5.17 9.38 25.57
N ASN A 369 4.07 9.14 26.28
CA ASN A 369 3.92 8.11 27.31
C ASN A 369 2.43 7.91 27.61
N SER A 370 2.10 6.95 28.46
CA SER A 370 0.71 6.66 28.88
C SER A 370 -0.11 7.84 29.44
N ALA A 371 0.52 8.95 29.89
CA ALA A 371 -0.17 10.18 30.31
C ALA A 371 -0.11 11.32 29.26
N SER A 372 0.55 11.12 28.11
CA SER A 372 0.63 12.06 26.99
C SER A 372 0.78 11.29 25.67
N LEU A 373 -0.33 10.72 25.20
CA LEU A 373 -0.39 9.86 24.01
C LEU A 373 0.00 10.61 22.71
N PRO A 374 0.54 9.92 21.70
CA PRO A 374 0.68 10.47 20.35
C PRO A 374 -0.70 10.81 19.76
N THR A 375 -0.79 11.81 18.88
CA THR A 375 -2.06 12.27 18.30
C THR A 375 -2.05 12.14 16.78
N GLY A 376 -3.08 11.52 16.22
CA GLY A 376 -3.26 11.34 14.77
C GLY A 376 -3.98 12.53 14.13
N THR A 377 -3.46 13.00 13.00
CA THR A 377 -4.04 14.05 12.17
C THR A 377 -4.39 13.48 10.80
N PHE A 378 -5.65 13.57 10.40
CA PHE A 378 -6.09 13.10 9.08
C PHE A 378 -5.58 14.00 7.96
N LEU A 379 -5.13 13.40 6.85
CA LEU A 379 -4.68 14.16 5.68
C LEU A 379 -5.85 14.84 4.98
N THR A 380 -5.64 16.09 4.52
CA THR A 380 -6.65 16.90 3.83
C THR A 380 -6.00 17.84 2.82
N GLY A 381 -6.73 18.16 1.75
CA GLY A 381 -6.29 19.05 0.67
C GLY A 381 -5.54 18.33 -0.46
N GLY A 382 -5.45 18.99 -1.62
CA GLY A 382 -4.90 18.38 -2.84
C GLY A 382 -5.71 17.13 -3.24
N ILE A 383 -5.02 16.00 -3.40
CA ILE A 383 -5.63 14.69 -3.66
C ILE A 383 -6.43 14.13 -2.45
N PHE A 384 -6.17 14.63 -1.24
CA PHE A 384 -6.91 14.24 -0.01
C PHE A 384 -8.18 15.12 0.15
N PHE A 385 -9.11 15.01 -0.80
CA PHE A 385 -10.34 15.81 -0.81
C PHE A 385 -11.35 15.36 0.28
N SER A 386 -12.44 16.14 0.48
CA SER A 386 -13.46 15.83 1.49
C SER A 386 -14.03 14.43 1.26
N GLY A 387 -13.99 13.59 2.30
CA GLY A 387 -14.43 12.20 2.20
C GLY A 387 -13.69 11.36 1.16
N ALA A 388 -12.41 11.64 0.87
CA ALA A 388 -11.56 10.69 0.15
C ALA A 388 -11.31 9.41 0.99
N GLY A 389 -11.40 8.27 0.34
CA GLY A 389 -10.94 6.95 0.78
C GLY A 389 -9.48 6.71 0.40
N GLY A 390 -8.76 5.91 1.19
CA GLY A 390 -7.39 5.52 0.88
C GLY A 390 -6.58 4.93 2.05
N ASN A 391 -5.42 4.40 1.69
CA ASN A 391 -4.48 3.68 2.54
C ASN A 391 -3.08 4.30 2.41
N ALA A 392 -2.51 4.84 3.49
CA ALA A 392 -1.05 5.03 3.55
C ALA A 392 -0.39 3.67 3.75
N ARG A 393 0.64 3.38 2.95
CA ARG A 393 1.31 2.09 2.91
C ARG A 393 2.66 2.13 3.64
N SER A 394 3.52 3.08 3.24
CA SER A 394 4.93 3.20 3.68
C SER A 394 5.36 4.67 3.71
N VAL A 395 6.41 4.99 4.47
CA VAL A 395 7.02 6.31 4.61
C VAL A 395 8.55 6.19 4.80
N ASN A 396 9.34 6.62 3.82
CA ASN A 396 10.80 6.58 3.94
C ASN A 396 11.34 7.62 4.95
N ASN A 397 12.64 7.57 5.26
CA ASN A 397 13.26 8.49 6.21
C ASN A 397 13.29 9.94 5.70
N PHE A 398 12.90 10.23 4.47
CA PHE A 398 12.76 11.60 3.92
C PHE A 398 11.37 12.21 4.14
N ASN A 399 10.50 11.50 4.88
CA ASN A 399 9.08 11.82 5.10
C ASN A 399 8.23 11.73 3.82
N GLU A 400 8.66 10.95 2.82
CA GLU A 400 7.88 10.71 1.60
C GLU A 400 6.90 9.56 1.85
N ILE A 401 5.63 9.91 2.09
CA ILE A 401 4.54 8.95 2.32
C ILE A 401 4.06 8.44 0.97
N VAL A 402 3.98 7.12 0.79
CA VAL A 402 3.32 6.48 -0.37
C VAL A 402 2.08 5.70 0.04
N GLY A 403 1.21 5.46 -0.93
CA GLY A 403 0.03 4.64 -0.72
C GLY A 403 -0.99 4.74 -1.85
N GLN A 404 -2.24 4.49 -1.50
CA GLN A 404 -3.40 4.50 -2.37
C GLN A 404 -4.42 5.54 -1.90
N ILE A 405 -5.02 6.27 -2.83
CA ILE A 405 -6.07 7.27 -2.55
C ILE A 405 -7.12 7.27 -3.67
N ASP A 406 -8.34 7.69 -3.38
CA ASP A 406 -9.36 7.97 -4.38
C ASP A 406 -8.88 8.93 -5.49
N ALA A 407 -9.35 8.68 -6.72
CA ALA A 407 -9.25 9.58 -7.86
C ALA A 407 -10.61 10.10 -8.37
N GLU A 408 -11.73 9.70 -7.74
CA GLU A 408 -13.07 10.20 -8.05
C GLU A 408 -13.94 10.30 -6.79
N SER A 409 -14.83 11.30 -6.72
CA SER A 409 -15.72 11.52 -5.57
C SER A 409 -17.13 10.95 -5.77
N SER A 410 -17.27 9.85 -6.51
CA SER A 410 -18.58 9.20 -6.72
C SER A 410 -19.07 8.56 -5.41
N ARG A 411 -20.37 8.59 -5.13
CA ARG A 411 -20.93 7.89 -3.97
C ARG A 411 -20.75 6.38 -4.12
N GLU A 412 -20.18 5.74 -3.11
CA GLU A 412 -19.99 4.29 -3.05
C GLU A 412 -21.19 3.59 -2.41
N VAL A 413 -21.77 4.24 -1.39
CA VAL A 413 -23.02 3.84 -0.75
C VAL A 413 -24.16 3.81 -1.79
N ASP A 414 -24.87 2.69 -1.91
CA ASP A 414 -25.80 2.40 -3.02
C ASP A 414 -25.15 2.56 -4.43
N GLY A 415 -23.83 2.45 -4.53
CA GLY A 415 -23.02 2.76 -5.70
C GLY A 415 -21.99 1.67 -6.04
N LYS A 416 -20.84 2.06 -6.57
CA LYS A 416 -19.71 1.17 -6.84
C LYS A 416 -18.47 1.63 -6.07
N GLU A 417 -17.53 0.71 -5.85
CA GLU A 417 -16.16 1.03 -5.42
C GLU A 417 -15.56 2.15 -6.29
N ARG A 418 -14.90 3.13 -5.66
CA ARG A 418 -14.22 4.24 -6.34
C ARG A 418 -12.96 3.77 -7.08
N ARG A 419 -12.58 4.52 -8.12
CA ARG A 419 -11.29 4.36 -8.78
C ARG A 419 -10.19 4.96 -7.92
N HIS A 420 -9.27 4.12 -7.46
CA HIS A 420 -8.08 4.56 -6.74
C HIS A 420 -6.89 4.91 -7.68
N ARG A 421 -5.93 5.64 -7.12
CA ARG A 421 -4.59 5.93 -7.68
C ARG A 421 -3.51 5.78 -6.61
N GLY A 422 -2.33 5.34 -7.03
CA GLY A 422 -1.13 5.40 -6.19
C GLY A 422 -0.68 6.84 -6.01
N PHE A 423 -0.20 7.21 -4.82
CA PHE A 423 0.26 8.57 -4.50
C PHE A 423 1.65 8.59 -3.86
N ILE A 424 2.27 9.77 -3.90
CA ILE A 424 3.41 10.15 -3.06
C ILE A 424 3.15 11.54 -2.45
N TYR A 425 3.59 11.75 -1.20
CA TYR A 425 3.51 13.02 -0.50
C TYR A 425 4.73 13.23 0.41
N PRO A 426 5.67 14.13 0.08
CA PRO A 426 6.69 14.59 1.04
C PRO A 426 6.01 15.42 2.14
N TYR A 427 5.77 14.78 3.29
CA TYR A 427 5.10 15.41 4.41
C TYR A 427 6.03 16.39 5.13
N ALA A 428 5.58 17.63 5.33
CA ALA A 428 6.38 18.68 5.96
C ALA A 428 6.33 18.59 7.50
N THR A 429 7.35 17.96 8.10
CA THR A 429 7.53 17.83 9.55
C THR A 429 9.03 17.81 9.92
N THR A 430 9.35 17.43 11.15
CA THR A 430 10.72 17.14 11.61
C THR A 430 11.42 16.18 10.64
N GLY A 431 12.63 16.52 10.18
CA GLY A 431 13.46 15.67 9.33
C GLY A 431 13.19 15.72 7.82
N THR A 432 12.18 16.49 7.36
CA THR A 432 11.91 16.67 5.92
C THR A 432 13.08 17.39 5.23
N GLU A 433 13.56 16.82 4.12
CA GLU A 433 14.62 17.41 3.31
C GLU A 433 14.01 18.35 2.25
N SER A 434 14.23 19.65 2.43
CA SER A 434 13.60 20.69 1.62
C SER A 434 14.03 20.68 0.14
N THR A 435 15.26 20.30 -0.18
CA THR A 435 15.72 20.17 -1.58
C THR A 435 14.95 19.09 -2.33
N ARG A 436 14.53 18.04 -1.63
CA ARG A 436 13.80 16.90 -2.16
C ARG A 436 12.29 17.14 -2.19
N SER A 437 11.69 17.72 -1.15
CA SER A 437 10.27 18.11 -1.15
C SER A 437 9.95 19.14 -2.25
N THR A 438 10.90 20.04 -2.55
CA THR A 438 10.82 21.01 -3.65
C THR A 438 10.61 20.34 -5.02
N ILE A 439 11.14 19.14 -5.25
CA ILE A 439 10.93 18.39 -6.52
C ILE A 439 9.44 18.16 -6.74
N PHE A 440 8.72 17.78 -5.69
CA PHE A 440 7.27 17.59 -5.70
C PHE A 440 6.48 18.89 -5.44
N LYS A 441 7.11 20.07 -5.52
CA LYS A 441 6.47 21.38 -5.25
C LYS A 441 5.81 21.44 -3.86
N ASP A 442 6.41 20.74 -2.88
CA ASP A 442 5.96 20.65 -1.48
C ASP A 442 4.50 20.17 -1.29
N GLN A 443 3.99 19.37 -2.24
CA GLN A 443 2.61 18.85 -2.21
C GLN A 443 2.52 17.37 -2.60
N ALA A 444 1.36 16.77 -2.33
CA ALA A 444 1.03 15.41 -2.73
C ALA A 444 0.64 15.30 -4.21
N TRP A 445 0.97 14.16 -4.84
CA TRP A 445 0.67 13.86 -6.24
C TRP A 445 0.14 12.44 -6.41
N TRP A 446 -0.70 12.22 -7.42
CA TRP A 446 -0.88 10.88 -7.97
C TRP A 446 0.36 10.50 -8.78
N LEU A 447 0.84 9.26 -8.65
CA LEU A 447 2.00 8.73 -9.38
C LEU A 447 1.74 8.64 -10.89
N ASP A 448 0.47 8.63 -11.30
CA ASP A 448 0.02 8.89 -12.67
C ASP A 448 0.64 10.19 -13.23
N ASP A 449 0.63 11.29 -12.48
CA ASP A 449 1.16 12.59 -12.95
C ASP A 449 2.69 12.58 -13.05
N LEU A 450 3.34 11.95 -12.08
CA LEU A 450 4.80 11.92 -11.98
C LEU A 450 5.44 10.96 -13.01
N THR A 451 4.65 10.01 -13.53
CA THR A 451 5.06 9.12 -14.63
C THR A 451 4.70 9.67 -16.01
N ASN A 452 3.92 10.75 -16.13
CA ASN A 452 3.48 11.25 -17.43
C ASN A 452 4.60 12.00 -18.18
N ASP A 453 5.00 11.48 -19.33
CA ASP A 453 5.95 12.10 -20.28
C ASP A 453 5.25 12.97 -21.35
N GLY A 454 3.92 12.99 -21.35
CA GLY A 454 3.12 13.75 -22.31
C GLY A 454 3.04 13.13 -23.71
N ASP A 455 3.69 11.98 -23.95
CA ASP A 455 3.62 11.26 -25.22
C ASP A 455 2.52 10.19 -25.17
N VAL A 456 1.54 10.28 -26.08
CA VAL A 456 0.48 9.26 -26.20
C VAL A 456 1.07 7.90 -26.59
N ALA A 457 2.19 7.88 -27.32
CA ALA A 457 2.94 6.66 -27.64
C ALA A 457 4.08 6.35 -26.65
N GLY A 458 4.23 7.17 -25.59
CA GLY A 458 5.28 7.04 -24.57
C GLY A 458 5.17 5.74 -23.78
N ASN A 459 6.31 5.27 -23.24
CA ASN A 459 6.35 4.02 -22.48
C ASN A 459 5.46 4.10 -21.23
N ASN A 460 5.51 5.21 -20.52
CA ASN A 460 4.76 5.40 -19.30
C ASN A 460 3.25 5.60 -19.56
N ASN A 461 2.84 5.94 -20.79
CA ASN A 461 1.41 6.00 -21.13
C ASN A 461 0.74 4.63 -21.31
N LYS A 462 1.50 3.52 -21.24
CA LYS A 462 0.98 2.14 -21.23
C LYS A 462 0.44 1.71 -19.86
N TYR A 463 0.80 2.43 -18.80
CA TYR A 463 0.54 2.10 -17.41
C TYR A 463 -0.35 3.17 -16.74
N ARG A 464 -1.08 2.79 -15.68
CA ARG A 464 -1.75 3.68 -14.72
C ARG A 464 -1.53 3.14 -13.31
N ILE A 465 -0.96 3.95 -12.41
CA ILE A 465 -0.51 3.48 -11.09
C ILE A 465 -1.66 3.54 -10.10
N PHE A 466 -2.07 2.40 -9.51
CA PHE A 466 -3.26 2.33 -8.65
C PHE A 466 -2.99 2.03 -7.17
N ASP A 467 -1.81 1.50 -6.84
CA ASP A 467 -1.32 1.35 -5.46
C ASP A 467 0.20 1.50 -5.45
N ALA A 468 0.74 1.99 -4.35
CA ALA A 468 2.17 2.20 -4.12
C ALA A 468 2.50 1.72 -2.71
N THR A 469 3.07 0.53 -2.62
CA THR A 469 3.11 -0.26 -1.38
C THR A 469 4.30 0.05 -0.50
N ASP A 470 5.41 0.48 -1.10
CA ASP A 470 6.66 0.66 -0.37
C ASP A 470 7.62 1.65 -1.07
N ILE A 471 8.47 2.33 -0.31
CA ILE A 471 9.43 3.33 -0.77
C ILE A 471 10.71 3.35 0.09
N ASN A 472 11.89 3.34 -0.54
CA ASN A 472 13.17 3.47 0.16
C ASN A 472 13.75 4.90 0.11
N ASP A 473 14.86 5.18 0.82
CA ASP A 473 15.46 6.53 0.81
C ASP A 473 16.08 6.89 -0.54
N ALA A 474 16.37 5.93 -1.43
CA ALA A 474 16.74 6.24 -2.81
C ALA A 474 15.56 6.84 -3.63
N GLY A 475 14.33 6.78 -3.09
CA GLY A 475 13.11 7.30 -3.71
C GLY A 475 12.46 6.32 -4.70
N VAL A 476 12.94 5.07 -4.76
CA VAL A 476 12.38 4.02 -5.61
C VAL A 476 11.15 3.44 -4.92
N ILE A 477 10.06 3.31 -5.68
CA ILE A 477 8.74 2.91 -5.17
C ILE A 477 8.38 1.53 -5.71
N SER A 478 8.01 0.60 -4.84
CA SER A 478 7.27 -0.63 -5.21
C SER A 478 5.80 -0.27 -5.41
N ALA A 479 5.24 -0.64 -6.56
CA ALA A 479 3.88 -0.24 -6.93
C ALA A 479 3.16 -1.32 -7.75
N THR A 480 1.85 -1.14 -7.89
CA THR A 480 1.03 -1.95 -8.78
C THR A 480 0.27 -1.05 -9.76
N ALA A 481 0.25 -1.46 -11.03
CA ALA A 481 -0.30 -0.70 -12.13
C ALA A 481 -1.30 -1.51 -12.96
N PHE A 482 -2.24 -0.80 -13.58
CA PHE A 482 -2.96 -1.31 -14.73
C PHE A 482 -2.11 -1.10 -15.98
N LYS A 483 -1.84 -2.16 -16.74
CA LYS A 483 -1.20 -2.12 -18.06
C LYS A 483 -2.25 -2.34 -19.13
N CYS A 484 -2.27 -1.51 -20.16
CA CYS A 484 -3.15 -1.72 -21.31
C CYS A 484 -2.57 -2.77 -22.28
N THR A 485 -3.34 -3.80 -22.62
CA THR A 485 -2.98 -4.78 -23.66
C THR A 485 -4.11 -5.02 -24.65
N VAL A 486 -3.76 -5.47 -25.86
CA VAL A 486 -4.69 -5.92 -26.89
C VAL A 486 -4.26 -7.31 -27.34
N ASN A 487 -5.08 -8.33 -27.04
CA ASN A 487 -4.78 -9.75 -27.25
C ASN A 487 -3.46 -10.21 -26.57
N GLY A 488 -3.12 -9.65 -25.40
CA GLY A 488 -1.88 -9.97 -24.67
C GLY A 488 -0.61 -9.31 -25.25
N ALA A 489 -0.76 -8.39 -26.22
CA ALA A 489 0.31 -7.48 -26.63
C ALA A 489 0.12 -6.13 -25.95
N GLU A 490 1.15 -5.67 -25.25
CA GLU A 490 1.24 -4.34 -24.61
C GLU A 490 0.91 -3.20 -25.58
N GLN A 491 0.08 -2.23 -25.17
CA GLN A 491 -0.30 -1.04 -25.93
C GLN A 491 -0.32 0.20 -25.02
N ALA A 492 -0.25 1.39 -25.60
CA ALA A 492 -0.52 2.63 -24.86
C ALA A 492 -2.03 2.87 -24.70
N TYR A 493 -2.43 3.61 -23.66
CA TYR A 493 -3.80 4.12 -23.53
C TYR A 493 -4.10 5.18 -24.61
N ASP A 494 -5.37 5.35 -24.98
CA ASP A 494 -5.79 6.19 -26.13
C ASP A 494 -5.39 7.67 -26.02
N THR A 495 -5.20 8.17 -24.80
CA THR A 495 -4.68 9.50 -24.47
C THR A 495 -3.78 9.42 -23.24
N THR A 496 -3.10 10.52 -22.90
CA THR A 496 -2.33 10.64 -21.65
C THR A 496 -3.20 10.91 -20.42
N SER A 497 -4.51 11.11 -20.56
CA SER A 497 -5.42 11.47 -19.46
C SER A 497 -5.57 10.38 -18.39
N HIS A 498 -5.94 10.76 -17.15
CA HIS A 498 -6.21 9.82 -16.04
C HIS A 498 -7.37 8.86 -16.33
N ASN A 499 -8.35 9.33 -17.11
CA ASN A 499 -9.54 8.60 -17.54
C ASN A 499 -9.49 8.13 -19.00
N ALA A 500 -8.28 8.09 -19.59
CA ALA A 500 -8.08 7.50 -20.91
C ALA A 500 -8.60 6.05 -20.95
N GLU A 501 -9.16 5.64 -22.08
CA GLU A 501 -9.59 4.27 -22.31
C GLU A 501 -8.42 3.41 -22.80
N CYS A 502 -8.35 2.15 -22.40
CA CYS A 502 -7.40 1.19 -22.96
C CYS A 502 -7.90 0.72 -24.33
N GLN A 503 -7.37 1.31 -25.40
CA GLN A 503 -7.57 0.88 -26.79
C GLN A 503 -9.05 0.68 -27.15
N PHE A 504 -9.83 1.78 -27.04
CA PHE A 504 -11.28 1.78 -27.21
C PHE A 504 -11.70 1.24 -28.59
N GLY A 505 -12.66 0.32 -28.60
CA GLY A 505 -13.15 -0.34 -29.82
C GLY A 505 -12.21 -1.39 -30.41
N SER A 506 -10.91 -1.38 -30.07
CA SER A 506 -9.92 -2.38 -30.49
C SER A 506 -9.92 -3.66 -29.63
N GLY A 507 -10.66 -3.65 -28.52
CA GLY A 507 -10.74 -4.77 -27.58
C GLY A 507 -9.59 -4.81 -26.58
N GLY A 508 -9.14 -3.63 -26.12
CA GLY A 508 -8.17 -3.51 -25.04
C GLY A 508 -8.68 -4.05 -23.70
N VAL A 509 -7.73 -4.48 -22.87
CA VAL A 509 -7.94 -4.99 -21.51
C VAL A 509 -6.88 -4.39 -20.59
N GLU A 510 -7.27 -4.06 -19.36
CA GLU A 510 -6.34 -3.66 -18.30
C GLU A 510 -5.88 -4.90 -17.53
N GLU A 511 -4.58 -5.20 -17.59
CA GLU A 511 -3.91 -6.26 -16.83
C GLU A 511 -3.29 -5.67 -15.55
N ILE A 512 -3.38 -6.38 -14.43
CA ILE A 512 -2.76 -5.96 -13.15
C ILE A 512 -1.31 -6.46 -13.12
N VAL A 513 -0.36 -5.52 -13.07
CA VAL A 513 1.08 -5.81 -13.10
C VAL A 513 1.86 -5.11 -12.00
N ALA A 514 2.88 -5.81 -11.49
CA ALA A 514 3.84 -5.27 -10.56
C ALA A 514 4.83 -4.37 -11.30
N VAL A 515 5.06 -3.17 -10.77
CA VAL A 515 6.02 -2.21 -11.32
C VAL A 515 6.89 -1.64 -10.21
N LYS A 516 8.11 -1.26 -10.56
CA LYS A 516 8.91 -0.31 -9.77
C LYS A 516 8.97 1.02 -10.48
N LEU A 517 8.83 2.09 -9.71
CA LEU A 517 8.98 3.45 -10.20
C LEU A 517 10.37 3.93 -9.79
N ILE A 518 11.22 4.22 -10.78
CA ILE A 518 12.59 4.66 -10.55
C ILE A 518 12.66 6.18 -10.80
N PRO A 519 13.10 7.00 -9.83
CA PRO A 519 13.31 8.43 -10.03
C PRO A 519 14.27 8.69 -11.20
N ARG A 520 13.90 9.60 -12.10
CA ARG A 520 14.74 9.94 -13.24
C ARG A 520 15.85 10.91 -12.80
N SER A 521 17.09 10.49 -13.00
CA SER A 521 18.27 11.27 -12.62
C SER A 521 18.29 12.66 -13.26
N GLY A 522 18.42 13.69 -12.42
CA GLY A 522 18.42 15.11 -12.81
C GLY A 522 17.04 15.71 -13.10
N ALA A 523 15.94 14.97 -12.96
CA ALA A 523 14.58 15.50 -13.16
C ALA A 523 14.15 16.40 -11.99
N VAL A 524 13.39 17.44 -12.30
CA VAL A 524 13.01 18.50 -11.34
C VAL A 524 11.50 18.81 -11.37
N ALA A 525 11.07 19.71 -10.50
CA ALA A 525 9.68 20.17 -10.41
C ALA A 525 9.08 20.63 -11.75
N ASP A 526 9.86 21.28 -12.62
CA ASP A 526 9.39 21.77 -13.92
C ASP A 526 9.17 20.66 -14.97
N ASP A 527 9.67 19.44 -14.73
CA ASP A 527 9.41 18.27 -15.57
C ASP A 527 8.00 17.68 -15.33
N ILE A 528 7.39 17.89 -14.14
CA ILE A 528 6.09 17.29 -13.79
C ILE A 528 4.96 17.76 -14.72
N ILE A 529 4.45 16.85 -15.55
CA ILE A 529 3.29 17.05 -16.42
C ILE A 529 2.03 16.41 -15.81
N ALA A 530 1.22 17.19 -15.09
CA ALA A 530 -0.08 16.69 -14.62
C ALA A 530 -0.93 16.18 -15.79
N ARG A 531 -1.56 15.01 -15.64
CA ARG A 531 -2.43 14.43 -16.67
C ARG A 531 -3.74 15.21 -16.75
N SER A 532 -4.31 15.25 -17.95
CA SER A 532 -5.65 15.80 -18.16
C SER A 532 -6.76 14.82 -17.75
N THR A 533 -7.99 15.33 -17.72
CA THR A 533 -9.20 14.50 -17.73
C THR A 533 -9.91 14.73 -19.07
N ASP A 534 -10.09 13.67 -19.84
CA ASP A 534 -10.79 13.72 -21.13
C ASP A 534 -12.27 14.05 -20.92
N ALA A 535 -12.77 15.02 -21.68
CA ALA A 535 -14.20 15.29 -21.76
C ALA A 535 -14.92 14.10 -22.39
N ALA A 536 -15.90 13.54 -21.68
CA ALA A 536 -16.62 12.34 -22.11
C ALA A 536 -17.14 12.46 -23.56
N LYS A 537 -16.75 11.53 -24.44
CA LYS A 537 -17.21 11.44 -25.83
C LYS A 537 -18.69 11.09 -25.89
N VAL A 538 -19.56 12.09 -25.78
CA VAL A 538 -21.02 11.90 -25.97
C VAL A 538 -21.34 11.77 -27.47
N GLU A 539 -20.86 10.70 -28.10
CA GLU A 539 -21.18 10.35 -29.49
C GLU A 539 -22.65 9.92 -29.61
N ARG A 540 -23.54 10.89 -29.77
CA ARG A 540 -24.95 10.68 -30.11
C ARG A 540 -25.09 10.22 -31.56
N SER A 541 -24.76 8.96 -31.83
CA SER A 541 -25.12 8.29 -33.08
C SER A 541 -26.64 8.19 -33.18
N GLY A 542 -27.25 9.16 -33.85
CA GLY A 542 -28.69 9.38 -33.89
C GLY A 542 -29.44 8.45 -34.83
N ALA A 543 -29.51 7.15 -34.51
CA ALA A 543 -30.40 6.18 -35.16
C ALA A 543 -31.08 5.30 -34.10
N GLY A 544 -32.42 5.33 -34.04
CA GLY A 544 -33.15 4.91 -32.84
C GLY A 544 -33.49 3.43 -32.73
N PHE A 545 -32.78 2.71 -31.85
CA PHE A 545 -33.30 1.66 -30.97
C PHE A 545 -32.51 1.79 -29.64
N GLY A 546 -33.06 1.67 -28.44
CA GLY A 546 -34.38 1.19 -28.04
C GLY A 546 -34.28 0.47 -26.69
N LEU A 547 -34.11 1.22 -25.60
CA LEU A 547 -34.15 0.75 -24.19
C LEU A 547 -33.19 -0.38 -23.73
N LEU A 548 -32.22 -0.81 -24.55
CA LEU A 548 -31.33 -1.96 -24.24
C LEU A 548 -29.85 -1.62 -23.96
N SER A 549 -29.45 -0.35 -23.95
CA SER A 549 -28.04 0.05 -23.81
C SER A 549 -27.52 0.19 -22.37
N ILE A 550 -28.39 0.31 -21.37
CA ILE A 550 -27.97 0.50 -19.96
C ILE A 550 -27.42 -0.80 -19.34
N SER A 551 -27.83 -1.97 -19.83
CA SER A 551 -27.39 -3.27 -19.32
C SER A 551 -25.97 -3.66 -19.74
N LEU A 552 -25.35 -3.02 -20.73
CA LEU A 552 -24.12 -3.54 -21.35
C LEU A 552 -22.82 -3.13 -20.63
N LEU A 553 -22.84 -2.04 -19.84
CA LEU A 553 -21.69 -1.62 -19.04
C LEU A 553 -21.46 -2.51 -17.80
N GLY A 554 -22.52 -3.10 -17.23
CA GLY A 554 -22.41 -4.03 -16.10
C GLY A 554 -21.81 -5.39 -16.48
N PHE A 555 -21.90 -5.81 -17.75
CA PHE A 555 -21.43 -7.13 -18.19
C PHE A 555 -20.03 -7.16 -18.79
N LEU A 556 -19.37 -6.02 -19.01
CA LEU A 556 -17.97 -6.01 -19.48
C LEU A 556 -16.97 -6.39 -18.38
N ALA A 557 -17.31 -6.16 -17.10
CA ALA A 557 -16.58 -6.72 -15.96
C ALA A 557 -16.68 -8.27 -15.90
N PHE A 558 -17.74 -8.86 -16.47
CA PHE A 558 -18.01 -10.31 -16.46
C PHE A 558 -17.59 -11.01 -17.76
N ARG A 559 -16.47 -10.59 -18.36
CA ARG A 559 -15.83 -11.34 -19.47
C ARG A 559 -14.37 -11.70 -19.26
N ARG A 560 -13.97 -11.97 -18.00
CA ARG A 560 -12.84 -12.89 -17.74
C ARG A 560 -13.11 -14.20 -18.48
N LYS A 561 -12.36 -14.45 -19.56
CA LYS A 561 -12.36 -15.75 -20.22
C LYS A 561 -11.52 -16.70 -19.38
N PHE A 562 -12.20 -17.53 -18.59
CA PHE A 562 -11.60 -18.80 -18.17
C PHE A 562 -11.14 -19.59 -19.39
N LYS A 563 -10.03 -20.28 -19.23
CA LYS A 563 -9.54 -21.30 -20.15
C LYS A 563 -9.23 -22.56 -19.35
#